data_AF-A0A974WG38-F1
#
_entry.id   AF-A0A974WG38-F1
#
_cell.length_a   1.000
_cell.length_b   1.000
_cell.length_c   1.000
_cell.angle_alpha   90.00
_cell.angle_beta   90.00
_cell.angle_gamma   90.00
#
_symmetry.space_group_name_H-M   'P 1'
#
loop_
_entity.id
_entity.type
_entity.pdbx_description
1 polymer ?
#
loop_
_entity_poly.entity_id
_entity_poly.type
_entity_poly.pdbx_seq_one_letter_code
_entity_poly.pdbx_strand_id
1 'polypeptide(L)'
;MATKSEVEQFLKEFKEKLKLTKVYFRDDRGKNAQTLADLEIRPIDREKTLLELEFEDYAEGPLEDTLYNKSDMWVFGKEIKDKEIYIKISIGFGEGGVICISFHIAERPMNYPFKGQQ
;
A
#
# COMPACT_ATOMS: atom_id res chain seq x y z
N MET A 1 -2.53 13.70 -10.59
CA MET A 1 -2.48 13.47 -9.14
C MET A 1 -3.91 13.35 -8.67
N ALA A 2 -4.23 12.26 -7.95
CA ALA A 2 -5.55 12.07 -7.36
C ALA A 2 -5.93 13.23 -6.41
N THR A 3 -7.22 13.41 -6.20
CA THR A 3 -7.81 14.27 -5.16
C THR A 3 -7.96 13.50 -3.84
N LYS A 4 -8.14 14.22 -2.71
CA LYS A 4 -8.41 13.59 -1.39
C LYS A 4 -9.59 12.60 -1.46
N SER A 5 -10.68 13.00 -2.09
CA SER A 5 -11.89 12.17 -2.25
C SER A 5 -11.61 10.88 -3.03
N GLU A 6 -10.81 10.94 -4.10
CA GLU A 6 -10.42 9.75 -4.88
C GLU A 6 -9.56 8.79 -4.06
N VAL A 7 -8.60 9.32 -3.28
CA VAL A 7 -7.77 8.51 -2.38
C VAL A 7 -8.64 7.84 -1.29
N GLU A 8 -9.53 8.59 -0.66
CA GLU A 8 -10.44 8.08 0.37
C GLU A 8 -11.37 6.99 -0.18
N GLN A 9 -11.92 7.22 -1.38
CA GLN A 9 -12.78 6.25 -2.06
C GLN A 9 -12.01 4.96 -2.39
N PHE A 10 -10.78 5.09 -2.91
CA PHE A 10 -9.91 3.94 -3.16
C PHE A 10 -9.59 3.17 -1.87
N LEU A 11 -9.18 3.86 -0.80
CA LEU A 11 -8.85 3.24 0.49
C LEU A 11 -10.06 2.53 1.09
N LYS A 12 -11.25 3.12 0.98
CA LYS A 12 -12.50 2.49 1.42
C LYS A 12 -12.74 1.17 0.70
N GLU A 13 -12.72 1.17 -0.63
CA GLU A 13 -12.94 -0.03 -1.43
C GLU A 13 -11.85 -1.09 -1.17
N PHE A 14 -10.59 -0.66 -1.11
CA PHE A 14 -9.46 -1.53 -0.82
C PHE A 14 -9.62 -2.23 0.53
N LYS A 15 -9.97 -1.49 1.59
CA LYS A 15 -10.14 -2.03 2.94
C LYS A 15 -11.36 -2.95 3.05
N GLU A 16 -12.46 -2.63 2.36
CA GLU A 16 -13.63 -3.51 2.29
C GLU A 16 -13.28 -4.86 1.66
N LYS A 17 -12.55 -4.84 0.53
CA LYS A 17 -12.09 -6.06 -0.13
C LYS A 17 -11.04 -6.82 0.68
N LEU A 18 -10.12 -6.11 1.35
CA LEU A 18 -9.12 -6.70 2.22
C LEU A 18 -9.75 -7.46 3.41
N LYS A 19 -10.90 -6.99 3.92
CA LYS A 19 -11.64 -7.70 4.99
C LYS A 19 -12.34 -8.96 4.51
N LEU A 20 -12.72 -9.01 3.23
CA LEU A 20 -13.48 -10.13 2.64
C LEU A 20 -12.57 -11.18 1.97
N THR A 21 -11.35 -10.79 1.60
CA THR A 21 -10.43 -11.61 0.80
C THR A 21 -9.05 -11.67 1.45
N LYS A 22 -8.21 -12.60 1.00
CA LYS A 22 -6.79 -12.58 1.38
C LYS A 22 -6.03 -11.61 0.48
N VAL A 23 -5.16 -10.79 1.07
CA VAL A 23 -4.20 -10.00 0.30
C VAL A 23 -3.12 -10.90 -0.27
N TYR A 24 -2.83 -10.70 -1.56
CA TYR A 24 -1.64 -11.28 -2.17
C TYR A 24 -0.44 -10.35 -1.94
N PHE A 25 0.58 -10.84 -1.24
CA PHE A 25 1.85 -10.12 -1.12
C PHE A 25 2.81 -10.62 -2.20
N ARG A 26 3.31 -9.69 -3.01
CA ARG A 26 4.30 -9.99 -4.05
C ARG A 26 5.70 -10.05 -3.44
N ASP A 27 6.00 -11.17 -2.77
CA ASP A 27 7.26 -11.39 -2.04
C ASP A 27 8.35 -12.07 -2.90
N ASP A 28 8.04 -12.42 -4.16
CA ASP A 28 8.92 -13.07 -5.14
C ASP A 28 10.23 -12.30 -5.45
N ARG A 29 10.33 -11.04 -4.99
CA ARG A 29 11.47 -10.14 -5.20
C ARG A 29 12.39 -9.99 -3.98
N GLY A 30 12.13 -10.68 -2.88
CA GLY A 30 12.99 -10.72 -1.68
C GLY A 30 12.97 -9.46 -0.79
N LYS A 31 12.85 -8.25 -1.36
CA LYS A 31 12.89 -6.97 -0.62
C LYS A 31 11.83 -6.87 0.48
N ASN A 32 10.61 -7.37 0.23
CA ASN A 32 9.55 -7.37 1.23
C ASN A 32 9.90 -8.27 2.42
N ALA A 33 10.37 -9.48 2.15
CA ALA A 33 10.77 -10.43 3.19
C ALA A 33 11.92 -9.88 4.04
N GLN A 34 12.91 -9.25 3.40
CA GLN A 34 14.00 -8.57 4.11
C GLN A 34 13.49 -7.44 5.00
N THR A 35 12.55 -6.62 4.52
CA THR A 35 11.97 -5.54 5.33
C THR A 35 11.24 -6.08 6.56
N LEU A 36 10.53 -7.20 6.44
CA LEU A 36 9.88 -7.80 7.62
C LEU A 36 10.89 -8.27 8.66
N ALA A 37 12.01 -8.83 8.21
CA ALA A 37 13.10 -9.21 9.09
C ALA A 37 13.75 -7.98 9.75
N ASP A 38 14.06 -6.94 8.96
CA ASP A 38 14.71 -5.70 9.43
C ASP A 38 13.82 -4.94 10.43
N LEU A 39 12.51 -4.97 10.22
CA LEU A 39 11.53 -4.35 11.12
C LEU A 39 11.06 -5.30 12.22
N GLU A 40 11.49 -6.57 12.23
CA GLU A 40 11.01 -7.61 13.14
C GLU A 40 9.46 -7.63 13.28
N ILE A 41 8.76 -7.56 12.15
CA ILE A 41 7.29 -7.61 12.10
C ILE A 41 6.82 -8.87 11.41
N ARG A 42 5.66 -9.38 11.82
CA ARG A 42 5.08 -10.61 11.28
C ARG A 42 4.25 -10.29 10.04
N PRO A 43 3.98 -11.29 9.19
CA PRO A 43 3.09 -11.12 8.04
C PRO A 43 1.72 -10.48 8.37
N ILE A 44 1.13 -10.82 9.53
CA ILE A 44 -0.15 -10.25 9.98
C ILE A 44 -0.07 -8.75 10.28
N ASP A 45 1.10 -8.27 10.70
CA ASP A 45 1.30 -6.87 11.05
C ASP A 45 1.28 -6.01 9.76
N ARG A 46 1.66 -6.57 8.60
CA ARG A 46 1.49 -5.90 7.29
C ARG A 46 0.02 -5.66 6.97
N GLU A 47 -0.84 -6.66 7.16
CA GLU A 47 -2.27 -6.52 6.86
C GLU A 47 -2.90 -5.44 7.73
N LYS A 48 -2.49 -5.37 9.01
CA LYS A 48 -2.89 -4.30 9.92
C LYS A 48 -2.44 -2.92 9.41
N THR A 49 -1.17 -2.79 8.99
CA THR A 49 -0.65 -1.55 8.37
C THR A 49 -1.50 -1.12 7.18
N LEU A 50 -1.88 -2.05 6.30
CA LEU A 50 -2.71 -1.76 5.12
C LEU A 50 -4.12 -1.28 5.51
N LEU A 51 -4.71 -1.83 6.57
CA LEU A 51 -6.02 -1.39 7.10
C LEU A 51 -5.96 0.00 7.76
N GLU A 52 -4.81 0.37 8.29
CA GLU A 52 -4.55 1.65 8.96
C GLU A 52 -4.13 2.77 8.00
N LEU A 53 -3.99 2.52 6.69
CA LEU A 53 -3.64 3.56 5.72
C LEU A 53 -4.71 4.65 5.65
N GLU A 54 -4.31 5.90 5.74
CA GLU A 54 -5.19 7.06 5.62
C GLU A 54 -4.86 7.89 4.39
N PHE A 55 -5.72 8.86 4.04
CA PHE A 55 -5.48 9.70 2.87
C PHE A 55 -4.20 10.55 3.02
N GLU A 56 -3.77 10.84 4.25
CA GLU A 56 -2.50 11.53 4.53
C GLU A 56 -1.26 10.66 4.24
N ASP A 57 -1.41 9.34 4.28
CA ASP A 57 -0.34 8.39 3.96
C ASP A 57 -0.12 8.28 2.43
N TYR A 58 -0.99 8.88 1.62
CA TYR A 58 -0.88 8.84 0.17
C TYR A 58 0.34 9.62 -0.33
N ALA A 59 1.06 9.01 -1.26
CA ALA A 59 2.20 9.64 -1.92
C ALA A 59 1.94 9.86 -3.42
N GLU A 60 1.48 8.84 -4.13
CA GLU A 60 1.34 8.89 -5.59
C GLU A 60 0.25 7.92 -6.11
N GLY A 61 -0.46 8.35 -7.16
CA GLY A 61 -1.51 7.58 -7.80
C GLY A 61 -2.62 8.44 -8.44
N PRO A 62 -3.62 7.80 -9.08
CA PRO A 62 -3.52 6.46 -9.63
C PRO A 62 -2.36 6.35 -10.65
N LEU A 63 -1.67 5.21 -10.67
CA LEU A 63 -0.64 4.88 -11.64
C LEU A 63 -1.14 3.77 -12.57
N GLU A 64 -0.90 3.92 -13.87
CA GLU A 64 -1.30 2.92 -14.86
C GLU A 64 -0.72 1.53 -14.52
N ASP A 65 -1.58 0.51 -14.56
CA ASP A 65 -1.20 -0.86 -14.27
C ASP A 65 -0.37 -1.48 -15.41
N THR A 66 0.94 -1.29 -15.33
CA THR A 66 1.88 -1.91 -16.27
C THR A 66 2.19 -3.38 -15.96
N LEU A 67 1.63 -3.96 -14.88
CA LEU A 67 2.00 -5.28 -14.38
C LEU A 67 0.94 -6.34 -14.67
N TYR A 68 -0.33 -6.04 -14.37
CA TYR A 68 -1.44 -6.97 -14.54
C TYR A 68 -2.51 -6.44 -15.50
N ASN A 69 -2.38 -5.18 -15.95
CA ASN A 69 -3.26 -4.49 -16.89
C ASN A 69 -4.75 -4.56 -16.50
N LYS A 70 -5.01 -4.60 -15.18
CA LYS A 70 -6.36 -4.77 -14.61
C LYS A 70 -6.83 -3.55 -13.84
N SER A 71 -5.93 -2.81 -13.18
CA SER A 71 -6.35 -1.79 -12.22
C SER A 71 -5.23 -0.91 -11.67
N ASP A 72 -5.53 0.38 -11.55
CA ASP A 72 -4.59 1.40 -11.09
C ASP A 72 -3.84 1.01 -9.80
N MET A 73 -2.54 1.30 -9.79
CA MET A 73 -1.68 1.14 -8.63
C MET A 73 -1.63 2.45 -7.82
N TRP A 74 -1.58 2.30 -6.50
CA TRP A 74 -1.53 3.41 -5.57
C TRP A 74 -0.36 3.24 -4.61
N VAL A 75 0.34 4.33 -4.36
CA VAL A 75 1.53 4.40 -3.52
C VAL A 75 1.22 5.17 -2.25
N PHE A 76 1.54 4.54 -1.13
CA PHE A 76 1.41 5.09 0.21
C PHE A 76 2.74 4.95 0.94
N GLY A 77 2.94 5.80 1.93
CA GLY A 77 4.03 5.69 2.88
C GLY A 77 3.48 5.63 4.30
N LYS A 78 4.10 4.83 5.18
CA LYS A 78 3.74 4.81 6.60
C LYS A 78 4.98 4.67 7.46
N GLU A 79 4.97 5.31 8.62
CA GLU A 79 6.06 5.22 9.58
C GLU A 79 5.86 4.00 10.50
N ILE A 80 6.84 3.08 10.50
CA ILE A 80 6.84 1.88 11.33
C ILE A 80 8.22 1.76 11.98
N LYS A 81 8.27 1.78 13.32
CA LYS A 81 9.53 1.71 14.09
C LYS A 81 10.58 2.72 13.58
N ASP A 82 10.18 3.98 13.44
CA ASP A 82 11.02 5.10 12.97
C ASP A 82 11.59 4.90 11.55
N LYS A 83 10.98 4.01 10.75
CA LYS A 83 11.31 3.80 9.34
C LYS A 83 10.11 4.17 8.48
N GLU A 84 10.38 4.97 7.45
CA GLU A 84 9.43 5.25 6.39
C GLU A 84 9.31 4.03 5.48
N ILE A 85 8.11 3.47 5.38
CA ILE A 85 7.82 2.25 4.62
C ILE A 85 7.08 2.64 3.35
N TYR A 86 7.66 2.29 2.22
CA TYR A 86 7.06 2.38 0.90
C TYR A 86 6.08 1.23 0.68
N ILE A 87 4.83 1.57 0.40
CA ILE A 87 3.73 0.64 0.21
C ILE A 87 3.12 0.88 -1.18
N LYS A 88 3.03 -0.16 -2.00
CA LYS A 88 2.34 -0.10 -3.29
C LYS A 88 1.26 -1.16 -3.36
N ILE A 89 0.02 -0.74 -3.58
CA ILE A 89 -1.16 -1.60 -3.55
C ILE A 89 -2.05 -1.39 -4.78
N SER A 90 -2.87 -2.39 -5.10
CA SER A 90 -3.91 -2.32 -6.13
C SER A 90 -5.08 -3.26 -5.77
N ILE A 91 -6.25 -2.94 -6.31
CA ILE A 91 -7.49 -3.73 -6.20
C ILE A 91 -7.68 -4.50 -7.51
N GLY A 92 -8.19 -5.74 -7.53
CA GLY A 92 -8.51 -6.45 -8.78
C GLY A 92 -7.55 -7.59 -9.14
N PHE A 93 -6.74 -8.03 -8.17
CA PHE A 93 -5.90 -9.21 -8.34
C PHE A 93 -6.73 -10.50 -8.27
N GLY A 94 -6.50 -11.44 -9.20
CA GLY A 94 -7.27 -12.68 -9.29
C GLY A 94 -8.77 -12.45 -9.56
N GLU A 95 -9.63 -13.05 -8.74
CA GLU A 95 -11.11 -12.90 -8.76
C GLU A 95 -11.59 -11.65 -8.01
N GLY A 96 -10.89 -10.52 -8.17
CA GLY A 96 -11.29 -9.24 -7.57
C GLY A 96 -10.80 -9.00 -6.14
N GLY A 97 -9.78 -9.74 -5.69
CA GLY A 97 -9.06 -9.52 -4.43
C GLY A 97 -8.06 -8.36 -4.52
N VAL A 98 -7.25 -8.18 -3.48
CA VAL A 98 -6.27 -7.10 -3.39
C VAL A 98 -4.84 -7.61 -3.42
N ILE A 99 -3.92 -6.79 -3.94
CA ILE A 99 -2.49 -7.08 -4.00
C ILE A 99 -1.68 -5.98 -3.31
N CYS A 100 -0.71 -6.41 -2.51
CA CYS A 100 0.39 -5.59 -2.05
C CYS A 100 1.64 -5.94 -2.86
N ILE A 101 1.98 -5.04 -3.78
CA ILE A 101 3.06 -5.21 -4.75
C ILE A 101 4.41 -4.88 -4.11
N SER A 102 4.45 -3.93 -3.19
CA SER A 102 5.67 -3.50 -2.51
C SER A 102 5.33 -3.15 -1.07
N PHE A 103 6.16 -3.64 -0.14
CA PHE A 103 6.12 -3.30 1.28
C PHE A 103 7.57 -3.33 1.77
N HIS A 104 8.28 -2.22 1.65
CA HIS A 104 9.69 -2.16 2.03
C HIS A 104 10.09 -0.79 2.59
N ILE A 105 11.20 -0.72 3.32
CA ILE A 105 11.76 0.57 3.77
C ILE A 105 12.01 1.46 2.54
N ALA A 106 11.57 2.70 2.60
CA ALA A 106 11.73 3.67 1.51
C ALA A 106 13.22 3.95 1.27
N GLU A 107 13.64 3.83 0.01
CA GLU A 107 15.05 4.09 -0.38
C GLU A 107 15.35 5.60 -0.46
N ARG A 108 14.30 6.43 -0.54
CA ARG A 108 14.36 7.89 -0.60
C ARG A 108 13.19 8.46 0.20
N PRO A 109 13.32 9.68 0.75
CA PRO A 109 12.21 10.37 1.40
C PRO A 109 10.98 10.42 0.48
N MET A 110 9.84 10.04 1.02
CA MET A 110 8.56 10.09 0.30
C MET A 110 7.92 11.48 0.43
N ASN A 111 7.09 11.83 -0.56
CA ASN A 111 6.32 13.07 -0.55
C ASN A 111 4.85 12.74 -0.30
N TYR A 112 4.19 13.50 0.58
CA TYR A 112 2.80 13.26 0.99
C TYR A 112 1.93 14.47 0.68
N PRO A 113 1.23 14.51 -0.47
CA PRO A 113 0.49 15.69 -0.91
C PRO A 113 -0.62 16.15 0.06
N PHE A 114 -1.15 15.22 0.87
CA PHE A 114 -2.27 15.48 1.76
C PHE A 114 -1.91 15.54 3.24
N LYS A 115 -0.64 15.31 3.61
CA LYS A 115 -0.23 15.28 5.02
C LYS A 115 -0.38 16.68 5.65
N GLY A 116 -1.12 16.76 6.76
CA GLY A 116 -1.40 18.02 7.45
C GLY A 116 -2.62 18.78 6.88
N GLN A 117 -3.40 18.14 6.01
CA GLN A 117 -4.70 18.67 5.58
C GLN A 117 -5.82 18.08 6.46
N GLN A 118 -6.66 18.93 7.05
CA GLN A 118 -7.82 18.50 7.85
C GLN A 118 -9.00 18.14 6.94
#